data_AF-I6T842-F1
#
_entry.id   AF-I6T842-F1
#
_cell.length_a   1.000
_cell.length_b   1.000
_cell.length_c   1.000
_cell.angle_alpha   90.00
_cell.angle_beta   90.00
_cell.angle_gamma   90.00
#
_symmetry.space_group_name_H-M   'P 1'
#
loop_
_entity.id
_entity.type
_entity.pdbx_description
1 polymer ?
#
loop_
_entity_poly.entity_id
_entity_poly.type
_entity_poly.pdbx_seq_one_letter_code
_entity_poly.pdbx_strand_id
1 'polypeptide(L)'
;MKKFVLLGAALLAGGLLTGCSSNKTSNASESGTVDLTWYITGIPQKDVAKVNEAVNKYTKDKYNVTVSLNQIDWGEYDQKMSALVNAGESFDIAFTASWLGGFNYLTNARKGALYDITELLDNENQGLKAEIYENFWKGSTIDGKIYGVPAQKEIAATEYFVFNKELVDKYDVPYESIKTYDELEPWLKTIKEKEGINPWYMSEGYRNPYKFDELSTSVGINLEGDEGKIVNYYFEKPYVERVEKVRDFMKKGYVNKDAALAKQTDIVGKEWFVTSTVMGPLDTATVKDQVKKDVVVTPMVDSIVTNASAMGGGTVISANSKHPKEAMKLLEAVNTDEKLMNLLSYGIEGTHYEKTGEKTIKWLDAHSNYTMPFYMFGNYFNLYHQEGAPTDEWEVLKSYNEQAEASPALGFNFDTKAVTTQLAALNNVQEEFKALINTGSVETQENLNNMKKKMNAAGLDEIITEMQTQYDSWKKEQK
;
A
#
# COMPACT_ATOMS: atom_id res chain seq x y z
N MET A 1 22.21 56.05 -2.52
CA MET A 1 21.16 57.07 -2.30
C MET A 1 19.83 56.30 -2.21
N LYS A 2 19.05 56.24 -1.14
CA LYS A 2 18.96 56.98 0.14
C LYS A 2 18.90 55.96 1.31
N LYS A 3 19.53 56.32 2.43
CA LYS A 3 19.40 55.71 3.77
C LYS A 3 18.27 56.42 4.53
N PHE A 4 17.56 55.74 5.43
CA PHE A 4 16.99 56.24 6.70
C PHE A 4 16.72 54.99 7.57
N VAL A 5 17.51 54.67 8.60
CA VAL A 5 17.58 55.21 9.99
C VAL A 5 16.37 54.83 10.86
N LEU A 6 16.68 54.06 11.91
CA LEU A 6 15.86 53.65 13.04
C LEU A 6 15.26 54.83 13.81
N LEU A 7 14.09 54.62 14.44
CA LEU A 7 13.83 55.13 15.79
C LEU A 7 12.84 54.20 16.51
N GLY A 8 13.25 53.71 17.69
CA GLY A 8 12.41 52.95 18.59
C GLY A 8 11.63 53.85 19.55
N ALA A 9 10.58 53.28 20.15
CA ALA A 9 10.04 53.72 21.42
C ALA A 9 9.42 52.50 22.13
N ALA A 10 10.08 52.09 23.21
CA ALA A 10 9.53 51.19 24.21
C ALA A 10 8.64 52.01 25.17
N LEU A 11 7.50 51.44 25.59
CA LEU A 11 6.86 51.76 26.86
C LEU A 11 6.02 50.56 27.34
N LEU A 12 6.33 50.15 28.57
CA LEU A 12 5.79 49.04 29.34
C LEU A 12 4.42 49.33 29.96
N ALA A 13 3.72 48.23 30.27
CA ALA A 13 2.74 47.95 31.34
C ALA A 13 1.50 47.31 30.72
N GLY A 14 1.12 46.07 31.00
CA GLY A 14 1.11 45.38 32.29
C GLY A 14 -0.33 44.89 32.49
N GLY A 15 -0.62 43.65 32.09
CA GLY A 15 -1.95 43.06 32.16
C GLY A 15 -1.83 41.55 32.34
N LEU A 16 -2.08 41.11 33.56
CA LEU A 16 -2.09 39.73 34.03
C LEU A 16 -3.02 38.85 33.19
N LEU A 17 -2.48 37.78 32.60
CA LEU A 17 -3.24 36.58 32.26
C LEU A 17 -2.42 35.35 32.65
N THR A 18 -2.45 35.04 33.94
CA THR A 18 -2.38 33.67 34.44
C THR A 18 -3.57 32.89 33.86
N GLY A 19 -3.31 32.04 32.87
CA GLY A 19 -4.27 31.08 32.33
C GLY A 19 -3.52 29.79 32.05
N CYS A 20 -3.76 28.80 32.90
CA CYS A 20 -3.01 27.56 33.02
C CYS A 20 -2.79 26.82 31.70
N SER A 21 -1.52 26.49 31.44
CA SER A 21 -1.13 25.24 30.80
C SER A 21 -1.75 24.08 31.58
N SER A 22 -2.72 23.41 30.98
CA SER A 22 -3.13 22.07 31.38
C SER A 22 -2.60 21.10 30.34
N ASN A 23 -1.41 20.56 30.60
CA ASN A 23 -1.02 19.23 30.16
C ASN A 23 -2.23 18.30 30.39
N LYS A 24 -2.87 17.84 29.31
CA LYS A 24 -3.69 16.64 29.37
C LYS A 24 -2.74 15.45 29.47
N THR A 25 -2.29 15.18 30.68
CA THR A 25 -1.94 13.83 31.10
C THR A 25 -3.15 12.95 30.81
N SER A 26 -2.92 11.84 30.10
CA SER A 26 -3.84 10.73 29.93
C SER A 26 -4.28 10.21 31.30
N ASN A 27 -5.40 10.73 31.78
CA ASN A 27 -6.06 10.19 32.96
C ASN A 27 -6.80 8.92 32.54
N ALA A 28 -6.44 7.80 33.14
CA ALA A 28 -7.37 6.69 33.26
C ALA A 28 -8.70 7.24 33.80
N SER A 29 -9.79 6.98 33.10
CA SER A 29 -11.13 7.38 33.56
C SER A 29 -11.43 6.76 34.93
N GLU A 30 -12.26 7.41 35.74
CA GLU A 30 -12.66 6.94 37.08
C GLU A 30 -13.25 5.51 37.11
N SER A 31 -13.53 4.90 35.95
CA SER A 31 -14.00 3.51 35.81
C SER A 31 -12.90 2.46 35.56
N GLY A 32 -11.62 2.83 35.50
CA GLY A 32 -10.54 1.91 35.14
C GLY A 32 -10.55 1.48 33.67
N THR A 33 -11.28 2.20 32.82
CA THR A 33 -11.27 2.03 31.36
C THR A 33 -10.11 2.80 30.78
N VAL A 34 -9.35 2.15 29.89
CA VAL A 34 -8.19 2.75 29.21
C VAL A 34 -8.65 3.43 27.92
N ASP A 35 -8.23 4.68 27.72
CA ASP A 35 -8.53 5.46 26.54
C ASP A 35 -7.31 5.47 25.60
N LEU A 36 -7.45 4.85 24.45
CA LEU A 36 -6.39 4.69 23.44
C LEU A 36 -6.50 5.76 22.36
N THR A 37 -5.38 6.08 21.74
CA THR A 37 -5.31 6.92 20.53
C THR A 37 -4.94 6.07 19.32
N TRP A 38 -5.69 6.19 18.23
CA TRP A 38 -5.41 5.46 16.99
C TRP A 38 -5.38 6.41 15.80
N TYR A 39 -4.20 6.58 15.20
CA TYR A 39 -4.04 7.33 13.95
C TYR A 39 -4.32 6.46 12.72
N ILE A 40 -5.21 6.94 11.86
CA ILE A 40 -5.57 6.31 10.59
C ILE A 40 -5.46 7.34 9.47
N THR A 41 -5.43 6.87 8.23
CA THR A 41 -5.34 7.72 7.04
C THR A 41 -6.59 7.60 6.17
N GLY A 42 -6.80 8.52 5.25
CA GLY A 42 -7.92 8.47 4.31
C GLY A 42 -8.49 9.83 3.99
N ILE A 43 -9.34 9.90 2.96
CA ILE A 43 -10.14 11.09 2.68
C ILE A 43 -10.98 11.41 3.93
N PRO A 44 -10.97 12.64 4.46
CA PRO A 44 -11.75 13.01 5.64
C PRO A 44 -13.22 12.64 5.50
N GLN A 45 -13.71 11.79 6.42
CA GLN A 45 -15.09 11.32 6.42
C GLN A 45 -15.96 12.16 7.35
N LYS A 46 -17.22 12.41 6.98
CA LYS A 46 -18.14 13.25 7.77
C LYS A 46 -18.56 12.56 9.08
N ASP A 47 -18.70 11.25 9.04
CA ASP A 47 -19.29 10.47 10.15
C ASP A 47 -18.23 9.75 11.01
N VAL A 48 -16.93 10.06 10.91
CA VAL A 48 -15.87 9.44 11.76
C VAL A 48 -16.19 9.58 13.24
N ALA A 49 -16.55 10.78 13.71
CA ALA A 49 -16.83 11.02 15.11
C ALA A 49 -18.02 10.17 15.61
N LYS A 50 -19.05 10.04 14.77
CA LYS A 50 -20.24 9.24 15.06
C LYS A 50 -19.92 7.75 15.12
N VAL A 51 -19.11 7.24 14.18
CA VAL A 51 -18.63 5.86 14.21
C VAL A 51 -17.73 5.62 15.42
N ASN A 52 -16.82 6.53 15.74
CA ASN A 52 -15.94 6.42 16.90
C ASN A 52 -16.73 6.32 18.22
N GLU A 53 -17.82 7.07 18.37
CA GLU A 53 -18.71 6.94 19.53
C GLU A 53 -19.36 5.55 19.62
N ALA A 54 -19.83 5.01 18.49
CA ALA A 54 -20.39 3.67 18.43
C ALA A 54 -19.34 2.58 18.73
N VAL A 55 -18.12 2.74 18.21
CA VAL A 55 -16.96 1.89 18.52
C VAL A 55 -16.70 1.92 20.02
N ASN A 56 -16.59 3.10 20.61
CA ASN A 56 -16.31 3.26 22.04
C ASN A 56 -17.38 2.64 22.94
N LYS A 57 -18.66 2.77 22.57
CA LYS A 57 -19.73 2.08 23.29
C LYS A 57 -19.52 0.57 23.28
N TYR A 58 -19.18 0.01 22.12
CA TYR A 58 -18.97 -1.44 21.98
C TYR A 58 -17.69 -1.93 22.69
N THR A 59 -16.57 -1.23 22.49
CA THR A 59 -15.27 -1.64 23.04
C THR A 59 -15.16 -1.41 24.53
N LYS A 60 -15.83 -0.39 25.08
CA LYS A 60 -15.86 -0.14 26.52
C LYS A 60 -16.52 -1.30 27.25
N ASP A 61 -17.71 -1.71 26.79
CA ASP A 61 -18.49 -2.76 27.44
C ASP A 61 -17.82 -4.14 27.30
N LYS A 62 -17.25 -4.45 26.13
CA LYS A 62 -16.71 -5.78 25.83
C LYS A 62 -15.23 -5.94 26.19
N TYR A 63 -14.42 -4.90 25.99
CA TYR A 63 -12.96 -4.98 26.10
C TYR A 63 -12.38 -4.06 27.18
N ASN A 64 -13.19 -3.23 27.84
CA ASN A 64 -12.77 -2.20 28.80
C ASN A 64 -11.73 -1.22 28.22
N VAL A 65 -11.89 -0.86 26.95
CA VAL A 65 -11.09 0.17 26.28
C VAL A 65 -11.99 1.12 25.49
N THR A 66 -11.60 2.38 25.38
CA THR A 66 -12.10 3.29 24.35
C THR A 66 -10.97 3.68 23.41
N VAL A 67 -11.32 4.23 22.25
CA VAL A 67 -10.38 4.71 21.24
C VAL A 67 -10.79 6.09 20.73
N SER A 68 -9.80 6.92 20.45
CA SER A 68 -9.94 8.13 19.64
C SER A 68 -9.35 7.88 18.27
N LEU A 69 -10.21 7.67 17.27
CA LEU A 69 -9.81 7.57 15.86
C LEU A 69 -9.43 8.96 15.34
N ASN A 70 -8.13 9.17 15.11
CA ASN A 70 -7.56 10.38 14.55
C ASN A 70 -7.29 10.16 13.06
N GLN A 71 -8.27 10.50 12.22
CA GLN A 71 -8.11 10.42 10.77
C GLN A 71 -7.30 11.62 10.25
N ILE A 72 -6.27 11.32 9.46
CA ILE A 72 -5.47 12.32 8.74
C ILE A 72 -5.63 12.08 7.23
N ASP A 73 -5.65 13.16 6.45
CA ASP A 73 -5.74 13.08 4.99
C ASP A 73 -4.53 12.34 4.37
N TRP A 74 -4.77 11.64 3.25
CA TRP A 74 -3.74 10.92 2.49
C TRP A 74 -2.48 11.75 2.22
N GLY A 75 -2.65 13.01 1.83
CA GLY A 75 -1.54 13.89 1.47
C GLY A 75 -0.71 14.38 2.67
N GLU A 76 -1.23 14.23 3.88
CA GLU A 76 -0.62 14.77 5.11
C GLU A 76 -0.15 13.69 6.09
N TYR A 77 -0.59 12.44 5.92
CA TYR A 77 -0.36 11.35 6.88
C TYR A 77 1.12 11.16 7.22
N ASP A 78 1.95 10.97 6.20
CA ASP A 78 3.37 10.70 6.39
C ASP A 78 4.10 11.82 7.12
N GLN A 79 3.81 13.07 6.75
CA GLN A 79 4.45 14.22 7.37
C GLN A 79 4.02 14.38 8.83
N LYS A 80 2.72 14.25 9.12
CA LYS A 80 2.17 14.39 10.47
C LYS A 80 2.65 13.26 11.39
N MET A 81 2.57 12.01 10.94
CA MET A 81 3.04 10.88 11.73
C MET A 81 4.55 10.93 11.98
N SER A 82 5.35 11.32 10.97
CA SER A 82 6.79 11.52 11.16
C SER A 82 7.09 12.62 12.18
N ALA A 83 6.33 13.72 12.17
CA ALA A 83 6.48 14.79 13.15
C ALA A 83 6.16 14.30 14.58
N LEU A 84 5.06 13.57 14.76
CA LEU A 84 4.68 12.97 16.05
C LEU A 84 5.78 12.06 16.61
N VAL A 85 6.29 11.14 15.79
CA VAL A 85 7.37 10.23 16.15
C VAL A 85 8.64 10.98 16.54
N ASN A 86 9.07 11.95 15.71
CA ASN A 86 10.30 12.70 15.95
C ASN A 86 10.20 13.62 17.17
N ALA A 87 9.00 14.12 17.49
CA ALA A 87 8.75 14.89 18.71
C ALA A 87 8.68 14.03 19.97
N GLY A 88 8.62 12.69 19.83
CA GLY A 88 8.42 11.77 20.94
C GLY A 88 7.02 11.88 21.54
N GLU A 89 6.03 12.39 20.79
CA GLU A 89 4.65 12.46 21.25
C GLU A 89 4.09 11.05 21.44
N SER A 90 3.30 10.88 22.49
CA SER A 90 2.70 9.59 22.81
C SER A 90 1.42 9.42 21.99
N PHE A 91 1.35 8.31 21.26
CA PHE A 91 0.12 7.74 20.71
C PHE A 91 0.14 6.23 21.00
N ASP A 92 -0.98 5.54 20.81
CA ASP A 92 -1.04 4.10 21.11
C ASP A 92 -0.93 3.26 19.84
N ILE A 93 -1.80 3.51 18.87
CA ILE A 93 -1.92 2.73 17.64
C ILE A 93 -1.78 3.65 16.41
N ALA A 94 -1.15 3.17 15.35
CA ALA A 94 -1.18 3.85 14.05
C ALA A 94 -1.25 2.85 12.90
N PHE A 95 -1.88 3.26 11.80
CA PHE A 95 -1.75 2.56 10.52
C PHE A 95 -0.32 2.70 9.98
N THR A 96 0.20 1.64 9.37
CA THR A 96 1.43 1.67 8.59
C THR A 96 1.30 0.77 7.36
N ALA A 97 2.17 1.00 6.39
CA ALA A 97 2.37 0.12 5.25
C ALA A 97 3.80 0.26 4.71
N SER A 98 4.19 -0.70 3.87
CA SER A 98 5.47 -0.74 3.17
C SER A 98 5.63 0.38 2.15
N TRP A 99 4.52 0.82 1.53
CA TRP A 99 4.49 1.83 0.47
C TRP A 99 4.38 3.26 0.99
N LEU A 100 4.19 3.46 2.30
CA LEU A 100 4.26 4.80 2.89
C LEU A 100 5.67 5.36 2.74
N GLY A 101 5.79 6.68 2.72
CA GLY A 101 7.08 7.37 2.74
C GLY A 101 7.59 7.53 4.17
N GLY A 102 7.12 8.59 4.84
CA GLY A 102 7.60 9.01 6.16
C GLY A 102 7.32 8.01 7.29
N PHE A 103 6.10 7.46 7.34
CA PHE A 103 5.67 6.55 8.41
C PHE A 103 5.57 5.08 7.96
N ASN A 104 6.53 4.64 7.13
CA ASN A 104 6.62 3.24 6.70
C ASN A 104 7.09 2.30 7.82
N TYR A 105 6.67 1.04 7.72
CA TYR A 105 6.89 0.04 8.77
C TYR A 105 8.38 -0.22 9.07
N LEU A 106 9.17 -0.57 8.05
CA LEU A 106 10.57 -0.98 8.21
C LEU A 106 11.43 0.13 8.83
N THR A 107 11.31 1.35 8.32
CA THR A 107 12.11 2.49 8.77
C THR A 107 11.77 2.86 10.21
N ASN A 108 10.49 2.84 10.58
CA ASN A 108 10.06 3.23 11.93
C ASN A 108 10.36 2.15 12.96
N ALA A 109 10.31 0.86 12.59
CA ALA A 109 10.79 -0.23 13.43
C ALA A 109 12.28 -0.06 13.77
N ARG A 110 13.15 0.11 12.76
CA ARG A 110 14.60 0.27 12.94
C ARG A 110 15.02 1.56 13.66
N LYS A 111 14.17 2.61 13.60
CA LYS A 111 14.35 3.84 14.40
C LYS A 111 13.98 3.65 15.89
N GLY A 112 13.36 2.52 16.25
CA GLY A 112 12.85 2.28 17.60
C GLY A 112 11.57 3.06 17.92
N ALA A 113 10.83 3.51 16.90
CA ALA A 113 9.57 4.23 17.08
C ALA A 113 8.39 3.30 17.38
N LEU A 114 8.54 2.01 17.08
CA LEU A 114 7.49 1.00 17.21
C LEU A 114 7.80 0.06 18.37
N TYR A 115 6.76 -0.33 19.10
CA TYR A 115 6.84 -1.30 20.18
C TYR A 115 7.09 -2.71 19.61
N ASP A 116 8.03 -3.45 20.21
CA ASP A 116 8.27 -4.85 19.88
C ASP A 116 7.14 -5.72 20.47
N ILE A 117 6.27 -6.23 19.61
CA ILE A 117 5.09 -7.01 20.02
C ILE A 117 5.37 -8.52 20.08
N THR A 118 6.59 -8.97 19.82
CA THR A 118 6.96 -10.40 19.71
C THR A 118 6.54 -11.19 20.95
N GLU A 119 6.91 -10.73 22.15
CA GLU A 119 6.58 -11.40 23.41
C GLU A 119 5.08 -11.38 23.73
N LEU A 120 4.35 -10.33 23.33
CA LEU A 120 2.89 -10.28 23.50
C LEU A 120 2.21 -11.28 22.57
N LEU A 121 2.63 -11.34 21.30
CA LEU A 121 2.12 -12.32 20.33
C LEU A 121 2.35 -13.76 20.80
N ASP A 122 3.56 -14.06 21.25
CA ASP A 122 3.96 -15.44 21.53
C ASP A 122 3.37 -15.97 22.85
N ASN A 123 3.08 -15.10 23.82
CA ASN A 123 2.63 -15.51 25.15
C ASN A 123 1.17 -15.14 25.48
N GLU A 124 0.68 -13.99 25.01
CA GLU A 124 -0.62 -13.43 25.42
C GLU A 124 -1.66 -13.41 24.29
N ASN A 125 -1.22 -13.33 23.02
CA ASN A 125 -2.10 -13.15 21.84
C ASN A 125 -1.89 -14.23 20.77
N GLN A 126 -1.68 -15.49 21.18
CA GLN A 126 -1.50 -16.63 20.27
C GLN A 126 -2.70 -16.86 19.35
N GLY A 127 -3.91 -16.48 19.80
CA GLY A 127 -5.13 -16.50 18.99
C GLY A 127 -4.98 -15.63 17.75
N LEU A 128 -4.63 -14.36 17.92
CA LEU A 128 -4.32 -13.47 16.79
C LEU A 128 -3.25 -14.04 15.85
N LYS A 129 -2.16 -14.60 16.41
CA LYS A 129 -1.08 -15.16 15.59
C LYS A 129 -1.56 -16.30 14.69
N ALA A 130 -2.50 -17.12 15.18
CA ALA A 130 -3.09 -18.23 14.44
C ALA A 130 -4.11 -17.80 13.36
N GLU A 131 -4.75 -16.64 13.53
CA GLU A 131 -5.75 -16.11 12.57
C GLU A 131 -5.12 -15.50 11.31
N ILE A 132 -3.84 -15.12 11.38
CA ILE A 132 -3.10 -14.46 10.30
C ILE A 132 -2.16 -15.48 9.64
N TYR A 133 -2.16 -15.54 8.29
CA TYR A 133 -1.32 -16.51 7.56
C TYR A 133 0.17 -16.31 7.84
N GLU A 134 0.92 -17.41 7.93
CA GLU A 134 2.33 -17.41 8.34
C GLU A 134 3.22 -16.48 7.48
N ASN A 135 2.96 -16.41 6.17
CA ASN A 135 3.74 -15.57 5.26
C ASN A 135 3.60 -14.07 5.57
N PHE A 136 2.47 -13.62 6.14
CA PHE A 136 2.35 -12.25 6.65
C PHE A 136 3.29 -12.00 7.83
N TRP A 137 3.41 -12.96 8.75
CA TRP A 137 4.34 -12.85 9.88
C TRP A 137 5.80 -12.92 9.43
N LYS A 138 6.14 -13.80 8.48
CA LYS A 138 7.48 -13.89 7.90
C LYS A 138 7.89 -12.57 7.24
N GLY A 139 7.04 -12.02 6.38
CA GLY A 139 7.33 -10.77 5.67
C GLY A 139 7.29 -9.51 6.53
N SER A 140 6.64 -9.56 7.70
CA SER A 140 6.61 -8.45 8.68
C SER A 140 7.67 -8.57 9.78
N THR A 141 8.44 -9.67 9.82
CA THR A 141 9.54 -9.81 10.76
C THR A 141 10.73 -8.97 10.31
N ILE A 142 11.24 -8.14 11.22
CA ILE A 142 12.39 -7.27 11.00
C ILE A 142 13.44 -7.62 12.04
N ASP A 143 14.61 -8.07 11.59
CA ASP A 143 15.77 -8.34 12.44
C ASP A 143 15.42 -9.26 13.64
N GLY A 144 14.56 -10.26 13.40
CA GLY A 144 14.12 -11.26 14.39
C GLY A 144 12.94 -10.85 15.28
N LYS A 145 12.34 -9.67 15.06
CA LYS A 145 11.25 -9.12 15.87
C LYS A 145 10.05 -8.72 15.01
N ILE A 146 8.87 -8.69 15.63
CA ILE A 146 7.63 -8.21 15.03
C ILE A 146 7.23 -6.90 15.71
N TYR A 147 6.93 -5.87 14.91
CA TYR A 147 6.60 -4.53 15.39
C TYR A 147 5.19 -4.07 15.01
N GLY A 148 4.45 -4.90 14.27
CA GLY A 148 3.12 -4.56 13.77
C GLY A 148 2.31 -5.81 13.45
N VAL A 149 0.99 -5.64 13.51
CA VAL A 149 0.01 -6.65 13.10
C VAL A 149 -0.35 -6.38 11.64
N PRO A 150 0.02 -7.26 10.69
CA PRO A 150 -0.36 -7.13 9.29
C PRO A 150 -1.88 -7.29 9.13
N ALA A 151 -2.45 -6.61 8.14
CA ALA A 151 -3.84 -6.86 7.75
C ALA A 151 -3.93 -8.20 7.01
N GLN A 152 -4.77 -9.12 7.51
CA GLN A 152 -5.09 -10.38 6.82
C GLN A 152 -6.03 -10.07 5.63
N LYS A 153 -5.43 -9.88 4.46
CA LYS A 153 -6.08 -9.54 3.18
C LYS A 153 -5.42 -10.34 2.05
N GLU A 154 -5.57 -9.94 0.79
CA GLU A 154 -4.74 -10.48 -0.30
C GLU A 154 -3.26 -10.26 0.00
N ILE A 155 -2.51 -11.36 0.11
CA ILE A 155 -1.10 -11.34 0.56
C ILE A 155 -0.15 -10.80 -0.50
N ALA A 156 -0.58 -10.82 -1.75
CA ALA A 156 0.13 -10.29 -2.89
C ALA A 156 -0.85 -9.48 -3.75
N ALA A 157 -0.36 -8.43 -4.38
CA ALA A 157 -1.05 -7.74 -5.46
C ALA A 157 -0.17 -7.84 -6.70
N THR A 158 -0.78 -8.12 -7.86
CA THR A 158 -0.06 -8.25 -9.12
C THR A 158 -0.65 -7.30 -10.15
N GLU A 159 0.11 -7.04 -11.22
CA GLU A 159 -0.36 -6.23 -12.33
C GLU A 159 -1.31 -7.05 -13.21
N TYR A 160 -2.49 -6.49 -13.50
CA TYR A 160 -3.49 -7.09 -14.37
C TYR A 160 -3.65 -6.28 -15.65
N PHE A 161 -3.89 -6.96 -16.76
CA PHE A 161 -4.61 -6.35 -17.86
C PHE A 161 -6.06 -6.13 -17.45
N VAL A 162 -6.56 -4.93 -17.70
CA VAL A 162 -7.95 -4.54 -17.50
C VAL A 162 -8.50 -4.23 -18.88
N PHE A 163 -9.45 -5.03 -19.34
CA PHE A 163 -10.07 -4.88 -20.64
C PHE A 163 -11.44 -4.24 -20.53
N ASN A 164 -11.74 -3.33 -21.45
CA ASN A 164 -13.08 -2.81 -21.66
C ASN A 164 -13.99 -3.94 -22.17
N LYS A 165 -14.92 -4.39 -21.32
CA LYS A 165 -15.75 -5.57 -21.57
C LYS A 165 -16.58 -5.45 -22.84
N GLU A 166 -17.04 -4.25 -23.19
CA GLU A 166 -17.82 -4.00 -24.41
C GLU A 166 -17.04 -4.40 -25.66
N LEU A 167 -15.75 -4.08 -25.73
CA LEU A 167 -14.90 -4.42 -26.86
C LEU A 167 -14.44 -5.88 -26.81
N VAL A 168 -14.29 -6.46 -25.62
CA VAL A 168 -14.07 -7.91 -25.46
C VAL A 168 -15.23 -8.69 -26.07
N ASP A 169 -16.46 -8.35 -25.69
CA ASP A 169 -17.67 -9.03 -26.16
C ASP A 169 -17.92 -8.77 -27.65
N LYS A 170 -17.66 -7.55 -28.16
CA LYS A 170 -17.85 -7.19 -29.58
C LYS A 170 -16.93 -7.95 -30.54
N TYR A 171 -15.72 -8.29 -30.11
CA TYR A 171 -14.69 -8.92 -30.94
C TYR A 171 -14.34 -10.36 -30.52
N ASP A 172 -15.12 -10.94 -29.61
CA ASP A 172 -14.90 -12.28 -29.07
C ASP A 172 -13.46 -12.48 -28.56
N VAL A 173 -12.94 -11.50 -27.81
CA VAL A 173 -11.57 -11.52 -27.31
C VAL A 173 -11.43 -12.58 -26.21
N PRO A 174 -10.50 -13.55 -26.33
CA PRO A 174 -10.25 -14.57 -25.32
C PRO A 174 -9.37 -14.01 -24.20
N TYR A 175 -9.86 -12.98 -23.50
CA TYR A 175 -9.08 -12.16 -22.57
C TYR A 175 -8.36 -12.98 -21.49
N GLU A 176 -8.99 -14.04 -20.98
CA GLU A 176 -8.43 -14.94 -19.94
C GLU A 176 -7.13 -15.63 -20.36
N SER A 177 -6.90 -15.78 -21.67
CA SER A 177 -5.68 -16.37 -22.22
C SER A 177 -4.57 -15.34 -22.49
N ILE A 178 -4.87 -14.04 -22.40
CA ILE A 178 -3.93 -12.97 -22.70
C ILE A 178 -3.16 -12.59 -21.44
N LYS A 179 -1.94 -13.10 -21.29
CA LYS A 179 -1.06 -12.83 -20.15
C LYS A 179 0.20 -12.06 -20.55
N THR A 180 0.56 -12.10 -21.83
CA THR A 180 1.79 -11.51 -22.37
C THR A 180 1.50 -10.42 -23.39
N TYR A 181 2.52 -9.60 -23.69
CA TYR A 181 2.39 -8.57 -24.73
C TYR A 181 2.25 -9.21 -26.12
N ASP A 182 2.86 -10.38 -26.34
CA ASP A 182 2.71 -11.15 -27.58
C ASP A 182 1.28 -11.59 -27.83
N GLU A 183 0.59 -12.08 -26.80
CA GLU A 183 -0.81 -12.48 -26.88
C GLU A 183 -1.75 -11.27 -27.02
N LEU A 184 -1.37 -10.13 -26.47
CA LEU A 184 -2.14 -8.89 -26.53
C LEU A 184 -2.07 -8.21 -27.92
N GLU A 185 -0.91 -8.25 -28.57
CA GLU A 185 -0.63 -7.49 -29.80
C GLU A 185 -1.65 -7.68 -30.94
N PRO A 186 -2.10 -8.91 -31.29
CA PRO A 186 -3.08 -9.13 -32.35
C PRO A 186 -4.41 -8.40 -32.09
N TRP A 187 -4.79 -8.26 -30.82
CA TRP A 187 -6.01 -7.59 -30.40
C TRP A 187 -5.85 -6.07 -30.43
N LEU A 188 -4.69 -5.54 -30.01
CA LEU A 188 -4.38 -4.11 -30.21
C LEU A 188 -4.47 -3.73 -31.69
N LYS A 189 -3.89 -4.55 -32.57
CA LYS A 189 -3.98 -4.35 -34.01
C LYS A 189 -5.44 -4.33 -34.50
N THR A 190 -6.21 -5.35 -34.13
CA THR A 190 -7.61 -5.50 -34.55
C THR A 190 -8.45 -4.30 -34.11
N ILE A 191 -8.35 -3.91 -32.84
CA ILE A 191 -9.07 -2.75 -32.32
C ILE A 191 -8.60 -1.45 -33.00
N LYS A 192 -7.30 -1.28 -33.22
CA LYS A 192 -6.77 -0.10 -33.92
C LYS A 192 -7.39 0.04 -35.31
N GLU A 193 -7.46 -1.05 -36.06
CA GLU A 193 -7.98 -1.08 -37.44
C GLU A 193 -9.50 -0.92 -37.50
N LYS A 194 -10.25 -1.45 -36.51
CA LYS A 194 -11.71 -1.48 -36.52
C LYS A 194 -12.38 -0.31 -35.80
N GLU A 195 -11.80 0.16 -34.69
CA GLU A 195 -12.33 1.27 -33.88
C GLU A 195 -11.59 2.59 -34.15
N GLY A 196 -10.39 2.56 -34.72
CA GLY A 196 -9.60 3.77 -35.01
C GLY A 196 -8.95 4.45 -33.79
N ILE A 197 -9.15 3.91 -32.58
CA ILE A 197 -8.66 4.46 -31.31
C ILE A 197 -7.19 4.10 -31.02
N ASN A 198 -6.58 4.63 -29.96
CA ASN A 198 -5.37 4.05 -29.37
C ASN A 198 -5.81 2.98 -28.35
N PRO A 199 -5.76 1.67 -28.70
CA PRO A 199 -6.36 0.61 -27.90
C PRO A 199 -5.79 0.47 -26.48
N TRP A 200 -4.49 0.70 -26.27
CA TRP A 200 -3.89 0.59 -24.95
C TRP A 200 -3.75 1.98 -24.32
N TYR A 201 -4.54 2.22 -23.27
CA TYR A 201 -4.36 3.38 -22.43
C TYR A 201 -3.25 3.14 -21.39
N MET A 202 -2.25 4.01 -21.38
CA MET A 202 -1.16 4.03 -20.42
C MET A 202 -1.08 5.41 -19.75
N SER A 203 -0.62 5.42 -18.50
CA SER A 203 -0.36 6.62 -17.71
C SER A 203 1.08 6.67 -17.25
N GLU A 204 1.51 7.80 -16.69
CA GLU A 204 2.87 7.99 -16.16
C GLU A 204 3.26 6.95 -15.09
N GLY A 205 2.25 6.35 -14.44
CA GLY A 205 2.42 5.34 -13.39
C GLY A 205 2.62 3.91 -13.92
N TYR A 206 2.49 3.69 -15.24
CA TYR A 206 2.64 2.35 -15.82
C TYR A 206 4.02 1.77 -15.54
N ARG A 207 4.05 0.50 -15.09
CA ARG A 207 5.25 -0.30 -14.89
C ARG A 207 5.18 -1.53 -15.80
N ASN A 208 6.34 -2.03 -16.24
CA ASN A 208 6.41 -3.24 -17.05
C ASN A 208 6.66 -4.46 -16.14
N PRO A 209 5.62 -5.10 -15.59
CA PRO A 209 5.83 -6.13 -14.56
C PRO A 209 6.68 -7.28 -15.11
N TYR A 210 7.42 -7.97 -14.27
CA TYR A 210 7.94 -9.33 -14.47
C TYR A 210 8.21 -9.89 -13.06
N LYS A 211 8.47 -11.19 -12.89
CA LYS A 211 8.64 -11.72 -11.51
C LYS A 211 9.93 -11.16 -10.90
N PHE A 212 9.80 -10.15 -10.05
CA PHE A 212 10.88 -9.44 -9.39
C PHE A 212 10.52 -9.09 -7.95
N ASP A 213 11.41 -9.42 -7.02
CA ASP A 213 11.31 -8.95 -5.63
C ASP A 213 12.17 -7.69 -5.46
N GLU A 214 11.53 -6.52 -5.36
CA GLU A 214 12.19 -5.23 -5.18
C GLU A 214 12.55 -5.03 -3.70
N LEU A 215 13.83 -5.26 -3.36
CA LEU A 215 14.36 -5.18 -1.99
C LEU A 215 14.79 -3.76 -1.60
N SER A 216 15.06 -2.91 -2.59
CA SER A 216 15.26 -1.47 -2.48
C SER A 216 15.02 -0.82 -3.84
N THR A 217 15.11 0.51 -3.93
CA THR A 217 14.82 1.31 -5.13
C THR A 217 15.38 0.67 -6.43
N SER A 218 14.52 -0.01 -7.18
CA SER A 218 14.80 -0.75 -8.42
C SER A 218 15.91 -1.81 -8.35
N VAL A 219 16.28 -2.27 -7.15
CA VAL A 219 17.34 -3.26 -6.90
C VAL A 219 16.77 -4.39 -6.06
N GLY A 220 17.06 -5.62 -6.46
CA GLY A 220 16.42 -6.79 -5.87
C GLY A 220 16.73 -8.07 -6.63
N ILE A 221 15.79 -9.01 -6.64
CA ILE A 221 16.01 -10.35 -7.19
C ILE A 221 15.09 -10.57 -8.38
N ASN A 222 15.68 -10.98 -9.50
CA ASN A 222 14.93 -11.52 -10.63
C ASN A 222 14.56 -12.98 -10.36
N LEU A 223 13.25 -13.22 -10.14
CA LEU A 223 12.70 -14.53 -9.80
C LEU A 223 12.49 -15.43 -11.04
N GLU A 224 12.77 -14.91 -12.23
CA GLU A 224 12.81 -15.69 -13.47
C GLU A 224 14.26 -16.13 -13.82
N GLY A 225 15.23 -15.74 -12.98
CA GLY A 225 16.66 -15.91 -13.22
C GLY A 225 17.41 -16.58 -12.05
N ASP A 226 18.60 -16.06 -11.75
CA ASP A 226 19.42 -16.54 -10.64
C ASP A 226 19.02 -15.85 -9.33
N GLU A 227 18.18 -16.51 -8.53
CA GLU A 227 17.72 -16.03 -7.21
C GLU A 227 18.83 -15.84 -6.16
N GLY A 228 20.06 -16.25 -6.52
CA GLY A 228 21.30 -15.98 -5.79
C GLY A 228 21.84 -14.57 -5.97
N LYS A 229 21.37 -13.82 -6.98
CA LYS A 229 21.97 -12.54 -7.38
C LYS A 229 21.06 -11.35 -7.14
N ILE A 230 21.65 -10.30 -6.59
CA ILE A 230 21.09 -8.96 -6.56
C ILE A 230 21.37 -8.28 -7.90
N VAL A 231 20.32 -7.79 -8.53
CA VAL A 231 20.35 -7.14 -9.85
C VAL A 231 19.51 -5.86 -9.84
N ASN A 232 19.68 -5.04 -10.87
CA ASN A 232 18.83 -3.86 -11.08
C ASN A 232 17.72 -4.19 -12.08
N TYR A 233 16.49 -3.86 -11.70
CA TYR A 233 15.27 -4.18 -12.44
C TYR A 233 15.31 -3.74 -13.91
N TYR A 234 15.84 -2.56 -14.19
CA TYR A 234 15.80 -1.95 -15.53
C TYR A 234 16.75 -2.58 -16.55
N PHE A 235 17.71 -3.38 -16.09
CA PHE A 235 18.75 -3.95 -16.97
C PHE A 235 18.60 -5.47 -17.13
N GLU A 236 17.57 -6.05 -16.54
CA GLU A 236 17.23 -7.45 -16.71
C GLU A 236 16.55 -7.68 -18.06
N LYS A 237 16.87 -8.83 -18.68
CA LYS A 237 16.37 -9.18 -20.01
C LYS A 237 14.83 -9.13 -20.12
N PRO A 238 14.04 -9.70 -19.18
CA PRO A 238 12.58 -9.64 -19.25
C PRO A 238 12.03 -8.20 -19.29
N TYR A 239 12.66 -7.27 -18.56
CA TYR A 239 12.25 -5.87 -18.58
C TYR A 239 12.57 -5.22 -19.93
N VAL A 240 13.80 -5.38 -20.43
CA VAL A 240 14.25 -4.77 -21.69
C VAL A 240 13.35 -5.21 -22.85
N GLU A 241 13.06 -6.50 -22.95
CA GLU A 241 12.18 -7.05 -24.00
C GLU A 241 10.76 -6.44 -23.92
N ARG A 242 10.23 -6.26 -22.70
CA ARG A 242 8.91 -5.64 -22.49
C ARG A 242 8.89 -4.17 -22.93
N VAL A 243 9.88 -3.36 -22.54
CA VAL A 243 9.90 -1.93 -22.93
C VAL A 243 10.21 -1.69 -24.41
N GLU A 244 10.97 -2.58 -25.05
CA GLU A 244 11.14 -2.57 -26.51
C GLU A 244 9.81 -2.84 -27.23
N LYS A 245 9.03 -3.79 -26.71
CA LYS A 245 7.72 -4.10 -27.25
C LYS A 245 6.70 -2.97 -27.05
N VAL A 246 6.69 -2.32 -25.88
CA VAL A 246 5.84 -1.13 -25.66
C VAL A 246 6.25 0.02 -26.59
N ARG A 247 7.56 0.21 -26.84
CA ARG A 247 8.02 1.21 -27.84
C ARG A 247 7.52 0.88 -29.25
N ASP A 248 7.54 -0.38 -29.66
CA ASP A 248 6.96 -0.80 -30.93
C ASP A 248 5.44 -0.54 -30.99
N PHE A 249 4.71 -0.83 -29.91
CA PHE A 249 3.28 -0.52 -29.80
C PHE A 249 2.99 0.98 -29.89
N MET A 250 3.82 1.83 -29.29
CA MET A 250 3.75 3.28 -29.42
C MET A 250 3.95 3.72 -30.88
N LYS A 251 4.95 3.16 -31.59
CA LYS A 251 5.21 3.44 -33.02
C LYS A 251 4.04 3.00 -33.92
N LYS A 252 3.39 1.88 -33.59
CA LYS A 252 2.18 1.38 -34.27
C LYS A 252 0.91 2.17 -33.93
N GLY A 253 0.98 3.12 -32.99
CA GLY A 253 -0.17 3.89 -32.54
C GLY A 253 -1.15 3.06 -31.73
N TYR A 254 -0.69 2.02 -31.04
CA TYR A 254 -1.50 1.24 -30.12
C TYR A 254 -1.62 1.91 -28.75
N VAL A 255 -0.56 2.58 -28.31
CA VAL A 255 -0.52 3.34 -27.04
C VAL A 255 -0.92 4.80 -27.28
N ASN A 256 -1.54 5.45 -26.29
CA ASN A 256 -1.84 6.88 -26.33
C ASN A 256 -0.57 7.73 -26.37
N LYS A 257 -0.57 8.80 -27.19
CA LYS A 257 0.63 9.60 -27.48
C LYS A 257 1.20 10.34 -26.26
N ASP A 258 0.35 10.63 -25.28
CA ASP A 258 0.65 11.37 -24.06
C ASP A 258 0.95 10.45 -22.86
N ALA A 259 1.18 9.16 -23.07
CA ALA A 259 1.28 8.15 -22.01
C ALA A 259 2.22 8.52 -20.84
N ALA A 260 3.40 9.08 -21.11
CA ALA A 260 4.34 9.49 -20.05
C ALA A 260 3.87 10.68 -19.20
N LEU A 261 2.81 11.39 -19.60
CA LEU A 261 2.25 12.56 -18.91
C LEU A 261 0.80 12.35 -18.44
N ALA A 262 0.10 11.40 -19.07
CA ALA A 262 -1.29 11.08 -18.77
C ALA A 262 -1.43 10.55 -17.33
N LYS A 263 -2.52 10.91 -16.65
CA LYS A 263 -2.86 10.35 -15.34
C LYS A 263 -3.79 9.16 -15.51
N GLN A 264 -3.76 8.24 -14.54
CA GLN A 264 -4.66 7.09 -14.52
C GLN A 264 -6.14 7.52 -14.54
N THR A 265 -6.48 8.59 -13.81
CA THR A 265 -7.83 9.16 -13.75
C THR A 265 -8.32 9.74 -15.08
N ASP A 266 -7.43 10.14 -15.99
CA ASP A 266 -7.84 10.73 -17.26
C ASP A 266 -8.43 9.69 -18.22
N ILE A 267 -8.40 8.40 -17.88
CA ILE A 267 -9.02 7.33 -18.66
C ILE A 267 -10.55 7.49 -18.74
N VAL A 268 -11.16 8.12 -17.73
CA VAL A 268 -12.62 8.30 -17.66
C VAL A 268 -13.08 9.22 -18.80
N GLY A 269 -14.01 8.71 -19.62
CA GLY A 269 -14.52 9.42 -20.78
C GLY A 269 -13.62 9.37 -22.02
N LYS A 270 -12.51 8.62 -21.99
CA LYS A 270 -11.71 8.28 -23.18
C LYS A 270 -12.15 6.93 -23.74
N GLU A 271 -11.92 6.74 -25.04
CA GLU A 271 -12.06 5.43 -25.68
C GLU A 271 -10.77 4.62 -25.55
N TRP A 272 -10.88 3.39 -25.09
CA TRP A 272 -9.77 2.47 -24.88
C TRP A 272 -10.26 1.01 -24.91
N PHE A 273 -9.34 0.08 -25.17
CA PHE A 273 -9.58 -1.35 -25.13
C PHE A 273 -8.95 -2.02 -23.92
N VAL A 274 -7.70 -1.69 -23.61
CA VAL A 274 -6.98 -2.26 -22.47
C VAL A 274 -6.23 -1.17 -21.71
N THR A 275 -6.14 -1.32 -20.39
CA THR A 275 -5.21 -0.61 -19.50
C THR A 275 -4.60 -1.65 -18.56
N SER A 276 -3.73 -1.24 -17.65
CA SER A 276 -3.30 -2.09 -16.55
C SER A 276 -3.44 -1.39 -15.20
N THR A 277 -3.51 -2.19 -14.14
CA THR A 277 -3.38 -1.73 -12.76
C THR A 277 -2.91 -2.87 -11.87
N VAL A 278 -2.22 -2.54 -10.78
CA VAL A 278 -2.00 -3.46 -9.67
C VAL A 278 -3.33 -3.67 -8.94
N MET A 279 -3.72 -4.92 -8.72
CA MET A 279 -4.94 -5.27 -8.00
C MET A 279 -4.87 -6.65 -7.35
N GLY A 280 -5.73 -6.89 -6.35
CA GLY A 280 -6.03 -8.20 -5.79
C GLY A 280 -7.12 -8.95 -6.58
N PRO A 281 -7.36 -10.23 -6.28
CA PRO A 281 -8.35 -11.04 -6.99
C PRO A 281 -9.80 -10.54 -6.86
N LEU A 282 -10.09 -9.73 -5.83
CA LEU A 282 -11.45 -9.23 -5.53
C LEU A 282 -11.70 -7.79 -5.98
N ASP A 283 -10.71 -7.12 -6.56
CA ASP A 283 -10.74 -5.66 -6.80
C ASP A 283 -11.43 -5.26 -8.11
N THR A 284 -11.98 -6.20 -8.89
CA THR A 284 -12.57 -5.91 -10.21
C THR A 284 -13.70 -4.87 -10.12
N ALA A 285 -14.52 -4.92 -9.06
CA ALA A 285 -15.58 -3.95 -8.83
C ALA A 285 -15.02 -2.53 -8.54
N THR A 286 -13.94 -2.45 -7.76
CA THR A 286 -13.21 -1.21 -7.49
C THR A 286 -12.64 -0.61 -8.78
N VAL A 287 -12.02 -1.44 -9.62
CA VAL A 287 -11.47 -1.00 -10.92
C VAL A 287 -12.59 -0.51 -11.83
N LYS A 288 -13.71 -1.23 -11.93
CA LYS A 288 -14.91 -0.80 -12.67
C LYS A 288 -15.38 0.59 -12.22
N ASP A 289 -15.45 0.84 -10.91
CA ASP A 289 -15.84 2.15 -10.40
C ASP A 289 -14.79 3.24 -10.74
N GLN A 290 -13.49 2.94 -10.63
CA GLN A 290 -12.43 3.90 -10.95
C GLN A 290 -12.44 4.32 -12.43
N VAL A 291 -12.62 3.38 -13.36
CA VAL A 291 -12.61 3.65 -14.80
C VAL A 291 -13.99 4.00 -15.36
N LYS A 292 -15.04 3.88 -14.54
CA LYS A 292 -16.47 4.13 -14.89
C LYS A 292 -16.93 3.34 -16.12
N LYS A 293 -16.45 2.10 -16.28
CA LYS A 293 -16.81 1.19 -17.37
C LYS A 293 -16.81 -0.26 -16.91
N ASP A 294 -17.65 -1.11 -17.50
CA ASP A 294 -17.59 -2.56 -17.27
C ASP A 294 -16.27 -3.13 -17.79
N VAL A 295 -15.62 -3.94 -16.96
CA VAL A 295 -14.30 -4.51 -17.25
C VAL A 295 -14.23 -6.00 -16.97
N VAL A 296 -13.30 -6.65 -17.67
CA VAL A 296 -12.81 -7.99 -17.35
C VAL A 296 -11.29 -7.93 -17.22
N VAL A 297 -10.71 -8.80 -16.39
CA VAL A 297 -9.29 -8.69 -16.00
C VAL A 297 -8.52 -9.99 -16.19
N THR A 298 -7.22 -9.90 -16.41
CA THR A 298 -6.33 -11.08 -16.48
C THR A 298 -4.94 -10.72 -15.93
N PRO A 299 -4.35 -11.54 -15.04
CA PRO A 299 -3.05 -11.22 -14.46
C PRO A 299 -1.94 -11.28 -15.51
N MET A 300 -1.03 -10.30 -15.49
CA MET A 300 0.12 -10.20 -16.40
C MET A 300 1.32 -11.02 -15.93
N VAL A 301 1.40 -11.25 -14.61
CA VAL A 301 2.44 -12.05 -13.95
C VAL A 301 1.82 -12.77 -12.75
N ASP A 302 2.36 -13.94 -12.40
CA ASP A 302 1.93 -14.63 -11.19
C ASP A 302 2.30 -13.83 -9.95
N SER A 303 1.55 -14.04 -8.88
CA SER A 303 1.71 -13.32 -7.62
C SER A 303 2.85 -13.91 -6.80
N ILE A 304 3.64 -13.04 -6.17
CA ILE A 304 4.72 -13.42 -5.25
C ILE A 304 4.54 -12.69 -3.92
N VAL A 305 4.73 -13.40 -2.81
CA VAL A 305 4.76 -12.79 -1.48
C VAL A 305 6.13 -12.19 -1.23
N THR A 306 6.16 -10.89 -0.94
CA THR A 306 7.35 -10.13 -0.55
C THR A 306 7.14 -9.48 0.81
N ASN A 307 8.20 -8.95 1.41
CA ASN A 307 8.04 -8.15 2.64
C ASN A 307 7.11 -6.95 2.40
N ALA A 308 7.24 -6.34 1.21
CA ALA A 308 6.40 -5.21 0.84
C ALA A 308 4.92 -5.59 0.74
N SER A 309 4.60 -6.77 0.20
CA SER A 309 3.20 -7.21 0.07
C SER A 309 2.61 -7.67 1.40
N ALA A 310 3.39 -8.39 2.21
CA ALA A 310 3.02 -8.78 3.58
C ALA A 310 2.71 -7.57 4.47
N MET A 311 3.44 -6.46 4.28
CA MET A 311 3.12 -5.19 4.94
C MET A 311 2.47 -4.16 4.03
N GLY A 312 1.67 -4.59 3.05
CA GLY A 312 0.86 -3.70 2.22
C GLY A 312 -0.21 -2.92 3.02
N GLY A 313 -0.50 -3.36 4.24
CA GLY A 313 -1.28 -2.63 5.24
C GLY A 313 -1.16 -3.31 6.60
N GLY A 314 -1.15 -2.54 7.67
CA GLY A 314 -1.24 -3.08 9.02
C GLY A 314 -1.20 -1.99 10.09
N THR A 315 -1.15 -2.43 11.33
CA THR A 315 -1.24 -1.56 12.51
C THR A 315 -0.05 -1.77 13.42
N VAL A 316 0.49 -0.69 13.95
CA VAL A 316 1.64 -0.70 14.86
C VAL A 316 1.29 -0.06 16.18
N ILE A 317 2.00 -0.46 17.23
CA ILE A 317 1.93 0.16 18.55
C ILE A 317 3.14 1.09 18.71
N SER A 318 2.92 2.30 19.21
CA SER A 318 4.04 3.22 19.48
C SER A 318 4.95 2.66 20.56
N ALA A 319 6.27 2.79 20.40
CA ALA A 319 7.23 2.50 21.46
C ALA A 319 7.02 3.38 22.71
N ASN A 320 6.36 4.54 22.55
CA ASN A 320 6.06 5.48 23.63
C ASN A 320 4.65 5.30 24.23
N SER A 321 3.86 4.32 23.77
CA SER A 321 2.54 4.04 24.33
C SER A 321 2.67 3.70 25.82
N LYS A 322 1.72 4.19 26.62
CA LYS A 322 1.59 3.81 28.04
C LYS A 322 0.70 2.59 28.24
N HIS A 323 0.09 2.10 27.18
CA HIS A 323 -0.93 1.06 27.18
C HIS A 323 -0.70 0.00 26.09
N PRO A 324 0.52 -0.56 25.91
CA PRO A 324 0.80 -1.50 24.82
C PRO A 324 -0.02 -2.79 24.92
N LYS A 325 -0.34 -3.25 26.13
CA LYS A 325 -1.15 -4.46 26.33
C LYS A 325 -2.62 -4.24 25.93
N GLU A 326 -3.18 -3.11 26.32
CA GLU A 326 -4.55 -2.74 25.96
C GLU A 326 -4.68 -2.41 24.47
N ALA A 327 -3.67 -1.77 23.88
CA ALA A 327 -3.57 -1.57 22.45
C ALA A 327 -3.53 -2.92 21.71
N MET A 328 -2.68 -3.85 22.15
CA MET A 328 -2.60 -5.19 21.56
C MET A 328 -3.91 -5.97 21.69
N LYS A 329 -4.59 -5.88 22.84
CA LYS A 329 -5.93 -6.45 23.05
C LYS A 329 -6.96 -5.88 22.07
N LEU A 330 -6.93 -4.57 21.81
CA LEU A 330 -7.81 -3.96 20.81
C LEU A 330 -7.47 -4.46 19.40
N LEU A 331 -6.20 -4.57 19.04
CA LEU A 331 -5.78 -5.09 17.72
C LEU A 331 -6.17 -6.56 17.52
N GLU A 332 -6.05 -7.41 18.53
CA GLU A 332 -6.57 -8.77 18.49
C GLU A 332 -8.09 -8.77 18.31
N ALA A 333 -8.82 -7.93 19.03
CA ALA A 333 -10.27 -7.80 18.89
C ALA A 333 -10.67 -7.36 17.47
N VAL A 334 -9.98 -6.41 16.85
CA VAL A 334 -10.27 -5.98 15.47
C VAL A 334 -10.10 -7.13 14.46
N ASN A 335 -9.17 -8.05 14.73
CA ASN A 335 -8.88 -9.18 13.85
C ASN A 335 -9.67 -10.47 14.16
N THR A 336 -10.47 -10.49 15.24
CA THR A 336 -11.22 -11.69 15.69
C THR A 336 -12.70 -11.42 15.95
N ASP A 337 -13.10 -10.17 16.17
CA ASP A 337 -14.49 -9.76 16.39
C ASP A 337 -15.10 -9.17 15.12
N GLU A 338 -15.91 -9.99 14.45
CA GLU A 338 -16.66 -9.64 13.25
C GLU A 338 -17.44 -8.33 13.39
N LYS A 339 -18.08 -8.09 14.54
CA LYS A 339 -18.86 -6.87 14.74
C LYS A 339 -17.98 -5.64 14.85
N LEU A 340 -16.84 -5.73 15.53
CA LEU A 340 -15.91 -4.61 15.65
C LEU A 340 -15.26 -4.28 14.30
N MET A 341 -14.82 -5.31 13.56
CA MET A 341 -14.23 -5.13 12.23
C MET A 341 -15.21 -4.42 11.28
N ASN A 342 -16.46 -4.88 11.23
CA ASN A 342 -17.49 -4.26 10.37
C ASN A 342 -17.90 -2.86 10.87
N LEU A 343 -17.90 -2.61 12.18
CA LEU A 343 -18.20 -1.27 12.71
C LEU A 343 -17.11 -0.26 12.33
N LEU A 344 -15.83 -0.65 12.37
CA LEU A 344 -14.72 0.18 11.92
C LEU A 344 -14.71 0.35 10.39
N SER A 345 -15.05 -0.70 9.65
CA SER A 345 -14.91 -0.72 8.18
C SER A 345 -16.11 -0.10 7.46
N TYR A 346 -17.32 -0.48 7.87
CA TYR A 346 -18.58 -0.13 7.21
C TYR A 346 -19.39 0.91 8.00
N GLY A 347 -19.05 1.12 9.27
CA GLY A 347 -19.74 2.04 10.15
C GLY A 347 -20.99 1.42 10.80
N ILE A 348 -22.05 2.20 10.98
CA ILE A 348 -23.18 1.84 11.86
C ILE A 348 -24.30 1.18 11.07
N GLU A 349 -24.70 -0.03 11.46
CA GLU A 349 -25.90 -0.71 10.96
C GLU A 349 -27.17 0.13 11.19
N GLY A 350 -28.04 0.21 10.18
CA GLY A 350 -29.22 1.08 10.15
C GLY A 350 -28.91 2.55 9.83
N THR A 351 -27.64 2.94 9.71
CA THR A 351 -27.23 4.27 9.24
C THR A 351 -26.48 4.17 7.91
N HIS A 352 -25.34 3.49 7.88
CA HIS A 352 -24.48 3.41 6.69
C HIS A 352 -24.76 2.16 5.85
N TYR A 353 -25.17 1.07 6.49
CA TYR A 353 -25.59 -0.16 5.82
C TYR A 353 -26.76 -0.79 6.58
N GLU A 354 -27.46 -1.73 5.96
CA GLU A 354 -28.34 -2.66 6.67
C GLU A 354 -28.03 -4.10 6.29
N LYS A 355 -28.23 -5.03 7.22
CA LYS A 355 -28.09 -6.46 6.96
C LYS A 355 -29.27 -6.97 6.14
N THR A 356 -28.98 -7.65 5.05
CA THR A 356 -29.95 -8.37 4.20
C THR A 356 -29.90 -9.89 4.42
N GLY A 357 -28.92 -10.36 5.19
CA GLY A 357 -28.76 -11.74 5.65
C GLY A 357 -27.88 -11.78 6.90
N GLU A 358 -27.44 -12.97 7.31
CA GLU A 358 -26.57 -13.12 8.48
C GLU A 358 -25.24 -12.35 8.33
N LYS A 359 -24.62 -12.50 7.14
CA LYS A 359 -23.34 -11.90 6.76
C LYS A 359 -23.42 -11.10 5.45
N THR A 360 -24.61 -10.68 5.03
CA THR A 360 -24.78 -9.89 3.79
C THR A 360 -25.35 -8.54 4.14
N ILE A 361 -24.81 -7.49 3.51
CA ILE A 361 -25.20 -6.10 3.73
C ILE A 361 -25.55 -5.41 2.42
N LYS A 362 -26.33 -4.34 2.52
CA LYS A 362 -26.47 -3.36 1.44
C LYS A 362 -26.21 -1.95 1.97
N TRP A 363 -25.64 -1.12 1.12
CA TRP A 363 -25.35 0.27 1.45
C TRP A 363 -26.62 1.10 1.55
N LEU A 364 -26.65 2.01 2.53
CA LEU A 364 -27.65 3.05 2.67
C LEU A 364 -27.05 4.39 2.19
N ASP A 365 -27.90 5.40 1.96
CA ASP A 365 -27.47 6.71 1.43
C ASP A 365 -26.32 7.37 2.22
N ALA A 366 -26.33 7.20 3.55
CA ALA A 366 -25.30 7.76 4.42
C ALA A 366 -23.95 7.03 4.33
N HIS A 367 -23.83 5.90 3.61
CA HIS A 367 -22.55 5.24 3.36
C HIS A 367 -21.50 6.21 2.80
N SER A 368 -21.91 7.13 1.93
CA SER A 368 -21.04 8.15 1.34
C SER A 368 -20.41 9.13 2.36
N ASN A 369 -20.88 9.14 3.61
CA ASN A 369 -20.30 9.92 4.70
C ASN A 369 -19.24 9.15 5.50
N TYR A 370 -19.10 7.84 5.29
CA TYR A 370 -18.14 6.95 5.94
C TYR A 370 -17.68 5.83 5.00
N THR A 371 -16.66 6.12 4.19
CA THR A 371 -15.99 5.16 3.31
C THR A 371 -14.53 5.05 3.73
N MET A 372 -14.15 3.92 4.32
CA MET A 372 -12.80 3.68 4.84
C MET A 372 -12.12 2.51 4.13
N PRO A 373 -10.82 2.62 3.79
CA PRO A 373 -10.04 1.46 3.34
C PRO A 373 -9.90 0.39 4.43
N PHE A 374 -10.34 -0.84 4.17
CA PHE A 374 -10.41 -1.89 5.20
C PHE A 374 -9.03 -2.41 5.64
N TYR A 375 -8.03 -2.36 4.75
CA TYR A 375 -6.65 -2.79 5.02
C TYR A 375 -5.94 -1.99 6.12
N MET A 376 -6.56 -0.90 6.60
CA MET A 376 -6.03 -0.12 7.72
C MET A 376 -6.39 -0.71 9.08
N PHE A 377 -7.35 -1.63 9.13
CA PHE A 377 -7.89 -2.15 10.39
C PHE A 377 -7.43 -3.58 10.68
N GLY A 378 -7.76 -4.56 9.83
CA GLY A 378 -7.48 -5.95 10.15
C GLY A 378 -8.01 -6.96 9.15
N ASN A 379 -8.51 -8.08 9.66
CA ASN A 379 -8.81 -9.29 8.92
C ASN A 379 -10.05 -9.19 8.01
N TYR A 380 -9.84 -9.35 6.70
CA TYR A 380 -10.89 -9.29 5.68
C TYR A 380 -11.87 -10.46 5.79
N PHE A 381 -11.47 -11.61 6.32
CA PHE A 381 -12.36 -12.76 6.51
C PHE A 381 -13.46 -12.52 7.56
N ASN A 382 -13.37 -11.43 8.31
CA ASN A 382 -14.39 -10.97 9.24
C ASN A 382 -15.31 -9.89 8.66
N LEU A 383 -15.18 -9.54 7.37
CA LEU A 383 -16.07 -8.58 6.73
C LEU A 383 -17.36 -9.26 6.25
N TYR A 384 -18.47 -8.53 6.35
CA TYR A 384 -19.72 -8.94 5.70
C TYR A 384 -19.62 -8.80 4.18
N HIS A 385 -20.38 -9.60 3.46
CA HIS A 385 -20.50 -9.55 2.01
C HIS A 385 -21.39 -8.40 1.56
N GLN A 386 -20.95 -7.62 0.58
CA GLN A 386 -21.81 -6.65 -0.07
C GLN A 386 -22.84 -7.36 -0.96
N GLU A 387 -24.08 -6.87 -0.99
CA GLU A 387 -25.10 -7.35 -1.93
C GLU A 387 -24.59 -7.27 -3.38
N GLY A 388 -24.62 -8.41 -4.08
CA GLY A 388 -24.09 -8.55 -5.43
C GLY A 388 -22.62 -8.95 -5.52
N ALA A 389 -21.88 -9.01 -4.40
CA ALA A 389 -20.55 -9.61 -4.37
C ALA A 389 -20.63 -11.15 -4.55
N PRO A 390 -19.57 -11.79 -5.08
CA PRO A 390 -19.49 -13.24 -5.12
C PRO A 390 -19.62 -13.85 -3.72
N THR A 391 -20.43 -14.89 -3.59
CA THR A 391 -20.68 -15.54 -2.28
C THR A 391 -19.48 -16.31 -1.76
N ASP A 392 -18.48 -16.55 -2.59
CA ASP A 392 -17.25 -17.29 -2.34
C ASP A 392 -16.00 -16.39 -2.30
N GLU A 393 -16.16 -15.06 -2.20
CA GLU A 393 -15.03 -14.12 -2.29
C GLU A 393 -13.93 -14.38 -1.23
N TRP A 394 -14.32 -14.76 -0.01
CA TRP A 394 -13.37 -15.08 1.06
C TRP A 394 -12.68 -16.42 0.83
N GLU A 395 -13.37 -17.40 0.25
CA GLU A 395 -12.79 -18.68 -0.16
C GLU A 395 -11.78 -18.48 -1.31
N VAL A 396 -12.12 -17.64 -2.29
CA VAL A 396 -11.20 -17.24 -3.36
C VAL A 396 -9.96 -16.57 -2.77
N LEU A 397 -10.13 -15.64 -1.84
CA LEU A 397 -9.02 -14.93 -1.20
C LEU A 397 -8.14 -15.86 -0.34
N LYS A 398 -8.74 -16.80 0.40
CA LYS A 398 -8.00 -17.85 1.14
C LYS A 398 -7.18 -18.70 0.19
N SER A 399 -7.82 -19.21 -0.87
CA SER A 399 -7.16 -20.01 -1.89
C SER A 399 -6.01 -19.25 -2.56
N TYR A 400 -6.21 -17.96 -2.85
CA TYR A 400 -5.17 -17.10 -3.41
C TYR A 400 -3.99 -16.94 -2.45
N ASN A 401 -4.24 -16.70 -1.16
CA ASN A 401 -3.20 -16.54 -0.16
C ASN A 401 -2.42 -17.84 0.12
N GLU A 402 -3.10 -18.98 0.12
CA GLU A 402 -2.49 -20.30 0.33
C GLU A 402 -1.65 -20.76 -0.86
N GLN A 403 -2.01 -20.35 -2.08
CA GLN A 403 -1.28 -20.68 -3.30
C GLN A 403 -0.14 -19.69 -3.60
N ALA A 404 -0.10 -18.54 -2.92
CA ALA A 404 0.89 -17.51 -3.19
C ALA A 404 2.30 -18.01 -2.86
N GLU A 405 3.17 -18.04 -3.87
CA GLU A 405 4.56 -18.42 -3.71
C GLU A 405 5.31 -17.32 -2.93
N ALA A 406 6.13 -17.72 -1.97
CA ALA A 406 6.96 -16.78 -1.23
C ALA A 406 8.25 -16.48 -1.99
N SER A 407 8.68 -15.21 -1.98
CA SER A 407 10.00 -14.84 -2.46
C SER A 407 11.09 -15.59 -1.66
N PRO A 408 12.19 -16.01 -2.30
CA PRO A 408 13.38 -16.53 -1.60
C PRO A 408 14.02 -15.51 -0.65
N ALA A 409 13.68 -14.22 -0.79
CA ALA A 409 14.12 -13.15 0.11
C ALA A 409 13.03 -12.70 1.10
N LEU A 410 11.93 -13.44 1.24
CA LEU A 410 10.94 -13.16 2.28
C LEU A 410 11.61 -13.18 3.67
N GLY A 411 11.50 -12.07 4.40
CA GLY A 411 12.17 -11.82 5.68
C GLY A 411 13.53 -11.12 5.58
N PHE A 412 14.12 -10.98 4.39
CA PHE A 412 15.36 -10.21 4.20
C PHE A 412 15.07 -8.70 4.16
N ASN A 413 15.68 -7.95 5.07
CA ASN A 413 15.51 -6.50 5.15
C ASN A 413 16.85 -5.79 4.94
N PHE A 414 17.04 -5.14 3.80
CA PHE A 414 18.28 -4.45 3.46
C PHE A 414 18.60 -3.30 4.44
N ASP A 415 19.77 -3.29 5.09
CA ASP A 415 20.27 -2.13 5.86
C ASP A 415 20.89 -1.11 4.91
N THR A 416 20.20 0.02 4.76
CA THR A 416 20.57 1.07 3.82
C THR A 416 21.60 2.06 4.36
N LYS A 417 22.03 1.96 5.63
CA LYS A 417 22.86 2.99 6.29
C LYS A 417 24.15 3.30 5.53
N ALA A 418 24.80 2.28 4.96
CA ALA A 418 26.06 2.44 4.23
C ALA A 418 25.89 3.14 2.86
N VAL A 419 24.69 3.13 2.29
CA VAL A 419 24.42 3.56 0.90
C VAL A 419 23.25 4.54 0.77
N THR A 420 22.86 5.21 1.87
CA THR A 420 21.67 6.08 1.89
C THR A 420 21.75 7.23 0.88
N THR A 421 22.93 7.84 0.70
CA THR A 421 23.14 8.93 -0.28
C THR A 421 22.98 8.43 -1.72
N GLN A 422 23.53 7.25 -2.01
CA GLN A 422 23.47 6.60 -3.31
C GLN A 422 22.04 6.22 -3.65
N LEU A 423 21.27 5.69 -2.70
CA LEU A 423 19.84 5.38 -2.89
C LEU A 423 19.02 6.62 -3.26
N ALA A 424 19.23 7.74 -2.56
CA ALA A 424 18.56 9.00 -2.89
C ALA A 424 18.92 9.50 -4.29
N ALA A 425 20.18 9.38 -4.69
CA ALA A 425 20.63 9.72 -6.04
C ALA A 425 20.04 8.76 -7.09
N LEU A 426 19.97 7.46 -6.81
CA LEU A 426 19.39 6.45 -7.68
C LEU A 426 17.90 6.69 -7.91
N ASN A 427 17.15 7.04 -6.87
CA ASN A 427 15.74 7.40 -6.96
C ASN A 427 15.51 8.60 -7.90
N ASN A 428 16.33 9.65 -7.78
CA ASN A 428 16.23 10.82 -8.68
C ASN A 428 16.49 10.46 -10.14
N VAL A 429 17.47 9.58 -10.40
CA VAL A 429 17.71 9.06 -11.75
C VAL A 429 16.51 8.26 -12.24
N GLN A 430 15.94 7.38 -11.41
CA GLN A 430 14.76 6.61 -11.77
C GLN A 430 13.57 7.49 -12.17
N GLU A 431 13.25 8.53 -11.38
CA GLU A 431 12.14 9.44 -11.68
C GLU A 431 12.31 10.17 -13.02
N GLU A 432 13.56 10.45 -13.43
CA GLU A 432 13.85 11.09 -14.71
C GLU A 432 13.47 10.20 -15.92
N PHE A 433 13.61 8.87 -15.80
CA PHE A 433 13.50 7.95 -16.94
C PHE A 433 12.26 7.06 -16.92
N LYS A 434 11.75 6.66 -15.75
CA LYS A 434 10.80 5.53 -15.62
C LYS A 434 9.56 5.70 -16.51
N ALA A 435 8.90 6.86 -16.47
CA ALA A 435 7.66 7.09 -17.20
C ALA A 435 7.90 7.12 -18.72
N LEU A 436 9.02 7.71 -19.15
CA LEU A 436 9.39 7.81 -20.56
C LEU A 436 9.70 6.43 -21.16
N ILE A 437 10.48 5.62 -20.45
CA ILE A 437 10.87 4.28 -20.91
C ILE A 437 9.70 3.31 -20.81
N ASN A 438 8.99 3.26 -19.68
CA ASN A 438 7.92 2.28 -19.45
C ASN A 438 6.78 2.39 -20.46
N THR A 439 6.49 3.62 -20.90
CA THR A 439 5.39 3.89 -21.85
C THR A 439 5.85 3.86 -23.31
N GLY A 440 7.12 3.54 -23.58
CA GLY A 440 7.67 3.56 -24.94
C GLY A 440 7.68 4.95 -25.57
N SER A 441 7.65 6.02 -24.77
CA SER A 441 7.58 7.41 -25.26
C SER A 441 8.90 7.88 -25.90
N VAL A 442 10.02 7.26 -25.53
CA VAL A 442 11.37 7.58 -26.02
C VAL A 442 12.04 6.37 -26.67
N GLU A 443 13.15 6.55 -27.38
CA GLU A 443 13.92 5.42 -27.91
C GLU A 443 14.54 4.60 -26.77
N THR A 444 14.15 3.33 -26.68
CA THR A 444 14.40 2.44 -25.54
C THR A 444 15.88 2.26 -25.25
N GLN A 445 16.67 1.77 -26.22
CA GLN A 445 18.06 1.40 -25.99
C GLN A 445 18.94 2.61 -25.61
N GLU A 446 18.71 3.76 -26.26
CA GLU A 446 19.43 4.99 -25.94
C GLU A 446 19.16 5.43 -24.49
N ASN A 447 17.89 5.44 -24.09
CA ASN A 447 17.49 5.92 -22.77
C ASN A 447 17.84 4.92 -21.66
N LEU A 448 17.80 3.60 -21.91
CA LEU A 448 18.33 2.60 -20.99
C LEU A 448 19.84 2.76 -20.79
N ASN A 449 20.60 3.03 -21.86
CA ASN A 449 22.04 3.26 -21.75
C ASN A 449 22.34 4.54 -20.95
N ASN A 450 21.59 5.61 -21.20
CA ASN A 450 21.72 6.87 -20.47
C ASN A 450 21.34 6.70 -18.98
N MET A 451 20.26 5.97 -18.71
CA MET A 451 19.82 5.62 -17.37
C MET A 451 20.90 4.80 -16.65
N LYS A 452 21.43 3.73 -17.26
CA LYS A 452 22.51 2.92 -16.71
C LYS A 452 23.74 3.75 -16.36
N LYS A 453 24.17 4.62 -17.27
CA LYS A 453 25.32 5.52 -17.04
C LYS A 453 25.08 6.42 -15.81
N LYS A 454 23.89 7.01 -15.69
CA LYS A 454 23.53 7.88 -14.56
C LYS A 454 23.37 7.11 -13.26
N MET A 455 22.77 5.92 -13.29
CA MET A 455 22.63 5.04 -12.13
C MET A 455 23.99 4.57 -11.60
N ASN A 456 24.91 4.17 -12.48
CA ASN A 456 26.27 3.82 -12.08
C ASN A 456 27.02 5.02 -11.49
N ALA A 457 26.89 6.21 -12.08
CA ALA A 457 27.44 7.43 -11.50
C ALA A 457 26.81 7.82 -10.15
N ALA A 458 25.58 7.38 -9.89
CA ALA A 458 24.86 7.56 -8.63
C ALA A 458 25.22 6.49 -7.57
N GLY A 459 26.06 5.50 -7.89
CA GLY A 459 26.49 4.45 -6.96
C GLY A 459 25.69 3.15 -7.01
N LEU A 460 25.06 2.82 -8.14
CA LEU A 460 24.32 1.55 -8.30
C LEU A 460 25.17 0.31 -7.94
N ASP A 461 26.43 0.26 -8.39
CA ASP A 461 27.31 -0.88 -8.12
C ASP A 461 27.62 -1.04 -6.62
N GLU A 462 27.72 0.08 -5.89
CA GLU A 462 27.91 0.09 -4.43
C GLU A 462 26.67 -0.46 -3.71
N ILE A 463 25.47 -0.05 -4.14
CA ILE A 463 24.20 -0.55 -3.60
C ILE A 463 24.06 -2.06 -3.82
N ILE A 464 24.31 -2.53 -5.06
CA ILE A 464 24.23 -3.96 -5.39
C ILE A 464 25.23 -4.77 -4.56
N THR A 465 26.48 -4.29 -4.44
CA THR A 465 27.54 -4.99 -3.69
C THR A 465 27.20 -5.10 -2.21
N GLU A 466 26.73 -4.01 -1.60
CA GLU A 466 26.33 -3.98 -0.20
C GLU A 466 25.12 -4.89 0.04
N MET A 467 24.09 -4.80 -0.80
CA MET A 467 22.90 -5.65 -0.69
C MET A 467 23.23 -7.13 -0.90
N GLN A 468 24.07 -7.48 -1.87
CA GLN A 468 24.51 -8.86 -2.08
C GLN A 468 25.25 -9.40 -0.86
N THR A 469 26.14 -8.60 -0.26
CA THR A 469 26.89 -9.00 0.94
C THR A 469 25.96 -9.30 2.12
N GLN A 470 24.95 -8.44 2.34
CA GLN A 470 23.95 -8.64 3.38
C GLN A 470 23.05 -9.84 3.07
N TYR A 471 22.61 -9.99 1.82
CA TYR A 471 21.74 -11.09 1.40
C TYR A 471 22.43 -12.45 1.54
N ASP A 472 23.70 -12.55 1.13
CA ASP A 472 24.51 -13.76 1.29
C ASP A 472 24.75 -14.12 2.75
N SER A 473 24.88 -13.12 3.62
CA SER A 473 25.02 -13.31 5.06
C SER A 473 23.72 -13.81 5.67
N TRP A 474 22.60 -13.14 5.36
CA TRP A 474 21.26 -13.54 5.80
C TRP A 474 20.90 -14.97 5.37
N LYS A 475 21.16 -15.35 4.11
CA LYS A 475 20.90 -16.72 3.62
C LYS A 475 21.67 -17.79 4.39
N LYS A 476 22.85 -17.48 4.92
CA LYS A 476 23.64 -18.44 5.72
C LYS A 476 23.05 -18.65 7.10
N GLU A 477 22.36 -17.65 7.65
CA GLU A 477 21.69 -17.73 8.96
C GLU A 477 20.35 -18.46 8.90
N GLN A 478 19.73 -18.53 7.72
CA GLN A 478 18.47 -19.27 7.48
C GLN A 478 18.66 -20.78 7.26
N LYS A 479 19.90 -21.26 7.18
CA LYS A 479 20.25 -22.69 7.01
C LYS A 479 20.69 -23.29 8.34
#